data_AF-A0A3A6PGV9-F1
#
_entry.id   AF-A0A3A6PGV9-F1
#
_cell.length_a   1.000
_cell.length_b   1.000
_cell.length_c   1.000
_cell.angle_alpha   90.00
_cell.angle_beta   90.00
_cell.angle_gamma   90.00
#
_symmetry.space_group_name_H-M   'P 1'
#
loop_
_entity.id
_entity.type
_entity.pdbx_description
1 polymer ?
#
loop_
_entity_poly.entity_id
_entity_poly.type
_entity_poly.pdbx_seq_one_letter_code
_entity_poly.pdbx_strand_id
1 'polypeptide(L)'
;MSNWKETIARKFSNHSARREEIHNSLYAILQDLSCEESIEKVELNVESEYPLVWEISINGRKETIGESDVETAQKGYNFNSQLQFSENKKDIMEALQDLLVQKFK
;
A
#
# COMPACT_ATOMS: atom_id res chain seq x y z
N MET A 1 4.00 36.54 8.09
CA MET A 1 4.02 36.13 6.67
C MET A 1 3.57 34.68 6.60
N SER A 2 2.62 34.34 5.74
CA SER A 2 2.09 32.96 5.69
C SER A 2 3.18 32.01 5.22
N ASN A 3 3.47 30.99 6.01
CA ASN A 3 4.54 30.03 5.75
C ASN A 3 4.07 28.93 4.76
N TRP A 4 3.34 29.36 3.73
CA TRP A 4 2.59 28.49 2.83
C TRP A 4 3.52 27.64 1.95
N LYS A 5 4.68 28.19 1.55
CA LYS A 5 5.69 27.46 0.77
C LYS A 5 6.28 26.28 1.54
N GLU A 6 6.66 26.47 2.79
CA GLU A 6 7.18 25.40 3.65
C GLU A 6 6.11 24.33 3.92
N THR A 7 4.85 24.76 4.12
CA THR A 7 3.73 23.84 4.30
C THR A 7 3.52 22.94 3.07
N ILE A 8 3.58 23.53 1.88
CA ILE A 8 3.46 22.76 0.62
C ILE A 8 4.66 21.82 0.46
N ALA A 9 5.89 22.31 0.62
CA ALA A 9 7.09 21.50 0.49
C ALA A 9 7.06 20.29 1.43
N ARG A 10 6.66 20.48 2.69
CA ARG A 10 6.53 19.38 3.67
C ARG A 10 5.50 18.34 3.25
N LYS A 11 4.37 18.74 2.65
CA LYS A 11 3.37 17.79 2.14
C LYS A 11 3.95 16.92 1.04
N PHE A 12 4.68 17.50 0.09
CA PHE A 12 5.35 16.75 -0.97
C PHE A 12 6.44 15.82 -0.44
N SER A 13 7.26 16.26 0.51
CA SER A 13 8.27 15.38 1.12
C SER A 13 7.64 14.18 1.84
N ASN A 14 6.56 14.40 2.60
CA ASN A 14 5.83 13.32 3.25
C ASN A 14 5.20 12.36 2.23
N HIS A 15 4.66 12.90 1.14
CA HIS A 15 4.08 12.11 0.05
C HIS A 15 5.12 11.21 -0.62
N SER A 16 6.30 11.74 -0.92
CA SER A 16 7.41 10.96 -1.50
C SER A 16 7.89 9.86 -0.54
N ALA A 17 8.07 10.17 0.74
CA ALA A 17 8.48 9.18 1.74
C ALA A 17 7.45 8.05 1.85
N ARG A 18 6.16 8.40 1.84
CA ARG A 18 5.06 7.43 1.90
C ARG A 18 4.98 6.54 0.65
N ARG A 19 5.21 7.12 -0.53
CA ARG A 19 5.31 6.38 -1.80
C ARG A 19 6.43 5.34 -1.73
N GLU A 20 7.63 5.75 -1.29
CA GLU A 20 8.77 4.84 -1.18
C GLU A 20 8.51 3.71 -0.19
N GLU A 21 7.94 4.03 0.97
CA GLU A 21 7.58 3.03 1.98
C GLU A 21 6.65 1.95 1.40
N ILE A 22 5.51 2.35 0.80
CA ILE A 22 4.54 1.42 0.22
C ILE A 22 5.14 0.64 -0.95
N HIS A 23 5.85 1.33 -1.85
CA HIS A 23 6.41 0.70 -3.05
C HIS A 23 7.47 -0.34 -2.69
N ASN A 24 8.37 -0.04 -1.76
CA ASN A 24 9.41 -0.98 -1.34
C ASN A 24 8.80 -2.20 -0.65
N SER A 25 7.78 -2.02 0.18
CA SER A 25 7.09 -3.13 0.82
C SER A 25 6.31 -3.99 -0.19
N LEU A 26 5.59 -3.39 -1.13
CA LEU A 26 4.92 -4.12 -2.22
C LEU A 26 5.94 -4.89 -3.06
N TYR A 27 7.05 -4.25 -3.42
CA TYR A 27 8.09 -4.88 -4.22
C TYR A 27 8.67 -6.10 -3.51
N ALA A 28 8.99 -6.00 -2.21
CA ALA A 28 9.49 -7.12 -1.42
C ALA A 28 8.48 -8.29 -1.38
N ILE A 29 7.21 -8.00 -1.09
CA ILE A 29 6.15 -9.02 -1.04
C ILE A 29 5.99 -9.72 -2.40
N LEU A 30 6.01 -8.96 -3.49
CA LEU A 30 5.85 -9.50 -4.83
C LEU A 30 7.08 -10.30 -5.29
N GLN A 31 8.28 -9.92 -4.83
CA GLN A 31 9.50 -10.68 -5.05
C GLN A 31 9.44 -12.03 -4.33
N ASP A 32 9.01 -12.06 -3.07
CA ASP A 32 8.79 -13.31 -2.33
C ASP A 32 7.75 -14.18 -3.04
N LEU A 33 6.65 -13.57 -3.49
CA LEU A 33 5.58 -14.26 -4.21
C LEU A 33 6.04 -14.85 -5.56
N SER A 34 6.96 -14.18 -6.26
CA SER A 34 7.53 -14.69 -7.52
C SER A 34 8.38 -15.94 -7.36
N CYS A 35 8.73 -16.33 -6.14
CA CYS A 35 9.45 -17.57 -5.86
C CYS A 35 8.52 -18.81 -5.81
N GLU A 36 7.20 -18.61 -5.79
CA GLU A 36 6.23 -19.70 -5.77
C GLU A 36 6.09 -20.38 -7.14
N GLU A 37 6.09 -21.72 -7.18
CA GLU A 37 6.13 -22.51 -8.43
C GLU A 37 4.97 -22.24 -9.40
N SER A 38 3.85 -21.72 -8.91
CA SER A 38 2.64 -21.43 -9.71
C SER A 38 2.61 -20.01 -10.29
N ILE A 39 3.61 -19.18 -9.99
CA ILE A 39 3.63 -17.76 -10.34
C ILE A 39 4.76 -17.52 -11.34
N GLU A 40 4.37 -17.37 -12.61
CA GLU A 40 5.30 -17.21 -13.72
C GLU A 40 5.68 -15.74 -13.93
N LYS A 41 4.75 -14.82 -13.64
CA LYS A 41 4.96 -13.40 -13.90
C LYS A 41 4.35 -12.52 -12.82
N VAL A 42 5.16 -11.65 -12.23
CA VAL A 42 4.72 -10.61 -11.32
C VAL A 42 5.26 -9.26 -11.79
N GLU A 43 4.40 -8.25 -11.86
CA GLU A 43 4.78 -6.88 -12.21
C GLU A 43 4.16 -5.89 -11.24
N LEU A 44 4.93 -4.87 -10.85
CA LEU A 44 4.49 -3.76 -10.02
C LEU A 44 4.73 -2.46 -10.78
N ASN A 45 3.66 -1.75 -11.08
CA ASN A 45 3.71 -0.46 -11.78
C ASN A 45 3.08 0.63 -10.94
N VAL A 46 3.63 1.84 -10.99
CA VAL A 46 2.97 3.03 -10.45
C VAL A 46 2.03 3.55 -11.53
N GLU A 47 0.72 3.41 -11.30
CA GLU A 47 -0.31 3.87 -12.24
C GLU A 47 -0.55 5.37 -12.12
N SER A 48 -0.53 5.89 -10.88
CA SER A 48 -0.73 7.30 -10.60
C SER A 48 0.12 7.75 -9.42
N GLU A 49 0.68 8.96 -9.51
CA GLU A 49 1.41 9.58 -8.40
C GLU A 49 0.53 10.49 -7.53
N TYR A 50 -0.60 10.98 -8.05
CA TYR A 50 -1.55 11.85 -7.35
C TYR A 50 -3.00 11.58 -7.83
N PRO A 51 -3.76 10.69 -7.15
CA PRO A 51 -3.43 9.95 -5.93
C PRO A 51 -2.38 8.85 -6.17
N LEU A 52 -1.72 8.38 -5.10
CA LEU A 52 -0.79 7.26 -5.19
C LEU A 52 -1.56 5.96 -5.43
N VAL A 53 -1.32 5.35 -6.59
CA VAL A 53 -1.94 4.09 -7.00
C VAL A 53 -0.90 3.21 -7.66
N TRP A 54 -0.89 1.94 -7.24
CA TRP A 54 -0.07 0.89 -7.81
C TRP A 54 -0.95 -0.11 -8.55
N GLU A 55 -0.56 -0.48 -9.76
CA GLU A 55 -1.09 -1.63 -10.47
C GLU A 55 -0.16 -2.82 -10.20
N ILE A 56 -0.77 -3.94 -9.79
CA ILE A 56 -0.10 -5.20 -9.52
C ILE A 56 -0.64 -6.22 -10.52
N SER A 57 0.25 -6.87 -11.26
CA SER A 57 -0.10 -7.90 -12.24
C SER A 57 0.52 -9.21 -11.81
N ILE A 58 -0.29 -10.25 -11.58
CA ILE A 58 0.15 -11.62 -11.26
C ILE A 58 -0.43 -12.55 -12.31
N ASN A 59 0.43 -13.22 -13.08
CA ASN A 59 0.05 -14.12 -14.18
C ASN A 59 -0.97 -13.48 -15.16
N GLY A 60 -0.88 -12.17 -15.36
CA GLY A 60 -1.78 -11.41 -16.24
C GLY A 60 -3.09 -10.93 -15.59
N ARG A 61 -3.42 -11.35 -14.35
CA ARG A 61 -4.50 -10.73 -13.56
C ARG A 61 -3.98 -9.43 -12.95
N LYS A 62 -4.65 -8.33 -13.26
CA LYS A 62 -4.31 -6.98 -12.79
C LYS A 62 -5.24 -6.55 -11.67
N GLU A 63 -4.67 -6.01 -10.61
CA GLU A 63 -5.39 -5.40 -9.49
C GLU A 63 -4.72 -4.08 -9.11
N THR A 64 -5.49 -3.14 -8.58
CA THR A 64 -4.97 -1.84 -8.15
C THR A 64 -5.04 -1.69 -6.63
N ILE A 65 -3.99 -1.13 -6.06
CA ILE A 65 -3.92 -0.74 -4.64
C ILE A 65 -3.65 0.76 -4.58
N GLY A 66 -4.55 1.51 -3.94
CA GLY A 66 -4.35 2.93 -3.64
C GLY A 66 -3.75 3.14 -2.26
N GLU A 67 -3.07 4.28 -2.04
CA GLU A 67 -2.58 4.66 -0.70
C GLU A 67 -3.71 4.72 0.34
N SER A 68 -4.92 5.12 -0.06
CA SER A 68 -6.11 5.09 0.79
C SER A 68 -6.52 3.68 1.23
N ASP A 69 -6.32 2.68 0.37
CA ASP A 69 -6.60 1.28 0.69
C ASP A 69 -5.61 0.80 1.76
N VAL A 70 -4.33 1.13 1.59
CA VAL A 70 -3.26 0.83 2.56
C VAL A 70 -3.53 1.52 3.88
N GLU A 71 -3.91 2.80 3.86
CA GLU A 71 -4.23 3.55 5.08
C GLU A 71 -5.41 2.92 5.82
N THR A 72 -6.44 2.47 5.09
CA THR A 72 -7.60 1.78 5.65
C THR A 72 -7.22 0.42 6.26
N ALA A 73 -6.40 -0.36 5.56
CA ALA A 73 -5.93 -1.66 6.03
C ALA A 73 -5.04 -1.52 7.29
N GLN A 74 -4.15 -0.53 7.33
CA GLN A 74 -3.30 -0.24 8.49
C GLN A 74 -4.08 0.29 9.70
N LYS A 75 -5.15 1.05 9.47
CA LYS A 75 -6.05 1.52 10.54
C LYS A 75 -6.91 0.42 11.14
N GLY A 76 -6.93 -0.77 10.53
CA GLY A 76 -7.74 -1.88 10.98
C GLY A 76 -9.21 -1.64 10.64
N TYR A 77 -9.76 -2.52 9.82
CA TYR A 77 -11.19 -2.61 9.55
C TYR A 77 -11.93 -2.99 10.86
N ASN A 78 -12.17 -2.01 11.73
CA ASN A 78 -12.79 -2.17 13.05
C ASN A 78 -14.32 -2.02 12.94
N PHE A 79 -14.97 -2.82 12.08
CA PHE A 79 -16.44 -2.74 11.88
C PHE A 79 -17.24 -3.77 12.70
N ASN A 80 -16.59 -4.61 13.52
CA ASN A 80 -17.29 -5.63 14.32
C ASN A 80 -16.95 -5.65 15.82
N SER A 81 -16.23 -4.67 16.36
CA SER A 81 -16.13 -4.55 17.81
C SER A 81 -16.33 -3.11 18.28
N GLN A 82 -17.49 -2.87 18.88
CA GLN A 82 -17.53 -1.96 20.02
C GLN A 82 -16.41 -2.43 20.96
N LEU A 83 -15.51 -1.52 21.34
CA LEU A 83 -14.41 -1.73 22.29
C LEU A 83 -13.16 -2.40 21.69
N GLN A 84 -12.30 -1.60 21.06
CA GLN A 84 -10.88 -1.40 21.43
C GLN A 84 -10.15 -0.77 20.25
N PHE A 85 -9.68 0.46 20.45
CA PHE A 85 -8.61 1.02 19.63
C PHE A 85 -7.36 0.22 19.98
N SER A 86 -7.04 -0.84 19.24
CA SER A 86 -5.75 -1.49 19.43
C SER A 86 -4.67 -0.49 19.04
N GLU A 87 -3.89 -0.04 20.01
CA GLU A 87 -2.78 0.91 19.85
C GLU A 87 -1.64 0.39 18.95
N ASN A 88 -1.77 -0.83 18.43
CA ASN A 88 -0.86 -1.41 17.45
C ASN A 88 -1.41 -1.17 16.05
N LYS A 89 -0.97 -0.09 15.39
CA LYS A 89 -1.10 0.02 13.92
C LYS A 89 -0.46 -1.24 13.32
N LYS A 90 -1.20 -1.94 12.45
CA LYS A 90 -0.63 -3.05 11.69
C LYS A 90 0.59 -2.56 10.92
N ASP A 91 1.64 -3.39 10.89
CA ASP A 91 2.80 -3.14 10.05
C ASP A 91 2.37 -2.98 8.58
N ILE A 92 3.05 -2.13 7.83
CA ILE A 92 2.68 -1.86 6.44
C ILE A 92 2.75 -3.12 5.58
N MET A 93 3.69 -4.03 5.86
CA MET A 93 3.81 -5.29 5.13
C MET A 93 2.61 -6.19 5.39
N GLU A 94 2.18 -6.34 6.65
CA GLU A 94 1.00 -7.14 7.01
C GLU A 94 -0.26 -6.59 6.35
N ALA A 95 -0.45 -5.26 6.38
CA ALA A 95 -1.60 -4.61 5.75
C ALA A 95 -1.63 -4.82 4.23
N LEU A 96 -0.46 -4.76 3.58
CA LEU A 96 -0.33 -4.99 2.14
C LEU A 96 -0.56 -6.46 1.76
N GLN A 97 -0.05 -7.40 2.56
CA GLN A 97 -0.32 -8.83 2.38
C GLN A 97 -1.82 -9.13 2.49
N ASP A 98 -2.49 -8.61 3.53
CA ASP A 98 -3.94 -8.75 3.70
C ASP A 98 -4.71 -8.19 2.49
N LEU A 99 -4.31 -7.01 1.99
CA LEU A 99 -4.92 -6.40 0.81
C LEU A 99 -4.73 -7.23 -0.45
N LEU A 100 -3.52 -7.75 -0.70
CA LEU A 100 -3.23 -8.62 -1.84
C LEU A 100 -4.10 -9.89 -1.80
N VAL A 101 -4.20 -10.54 -0.64
CA VAL A 101 -5.06 -11.72 -0.48
C VAL A 101 -6.53 -11.37 -0.78
N GLN A 102 -7.03 -10.22 -0.32
CA GLN A 102 -8.40 -9.80 -0.60
C GLN A 102 -8.66 -9.50 -2.08
N LYS A 103 -7.72 -8.88 -2.77
CA LYS A 103 -7.83 -8.50 -4.19
C LYS A 103 -7.74 -9.71 -5.12
N PHE A 104 -6.90 -10.69 -4.78
CA PHE A 104 -6.64 -11.87 -5.61
C PHE A 104 -7.42 -13.14 -5.19
N LYS A 105 -8.26 -13.05 -4.15
CA LYS A 105 -9.31 -14.04 -3.87
C LYS A 105 -10.29 -14.17 -5.04
#